data_AF-A0A2R8YFN9-F1
#
_entry.id   AF-A0A2R8YFN9-F1
#
_cell.length_a   1.000
_cell.length_b   1.000
_cell.length_c   1.000
_cell.angle_alpha   90.00
_cell.angle_beta   90.00
_cell.angle_gamma   90.00
#
_symmetry.space_group_name_H-M   'P 1'
#
loop_
_entity.id
_entity.type
_entity.pdbx_description
1 polymer ?
#
loop_
_entity_poly.entity_id
_entity_poly.type
_entity_poly.pdbx_seq_one_letter_code
_entity_poly.pdbx_strand_id
1 'polypeptide(L)'
;LLLKQHLVQNPVRLWQLLGGTFYFNTSRLKQKNKEKDKSKGKAPEEDEEERRRRERDDQMYRERLRTLLVIAVVMSLLNALSTSGGSISWNDFVHEMLAKGEVQRVQVVPESDVVEVYLHPGAVVFGRPRLALMYRMQVANIDKFEEKLRAAEDELNIEAKDRIPVSYKRTGFFGKLILPA
;
A
#
# COMPACT_ATOMS: atom_id res chain seq x y z
N LEU A 1 5.34 28.25 -13.80
CA LEU A 1 4.02 28.91 -13.81
C LEU A 1 2.98 27.84 -14.14
N LEU A 2 2.47 27.11 -13.15
CA LEU A 2 1.39 27.47 -12.21
C LEU A 2 0.05 26.89 -12.71
N LEU A 3 -0.23 25.63 -12.37
CA LEU A 3 -1.61 25.09 -12.35
C LEU A 3 -1.70 23.72 -11.67
N LYS A 4 -1.10 23.54 -10.48
CA LYS A 4 -1.38 22.37 -9.61
C LYS A 4 -1.21 22.68 -8.12
N GLN A 5 -1.66 23.85 -7.69
CA GLN A 5 -1.76 24.21 -6.28
C GLN A 5 -3.09 24.91 -6.05
N HIS A 6 -4.15 24.15 -5.79
CA HIS A 6 -5.34 24.60 -5.06
C HIS A 6 -6.24 23.39 -4.77
N LEU A 7 -5.78 22.49 -3.90
CA LEU A 7 -6.64 21.42 -3.39
C LEU A 7 -6.31 21.03 -1.95
N VAL A 8 -5.85 22.00 -1.16
CA VAL A 8 -5.70 21.87 0.29
C VAL A 8 -6.08 23.19 0.93
N GLN A 9 -7.39 23.47 1.05
CA GLN A 9 -7.81 24.63 1.86
C GLN A 9 -9.04 24.42 2.73
N ASN A 10 -9.67 23.24 2.80
CA ASN A 10 -10.76 23.07 3.76
C ASN A 10 -10.99 21.61 4.16
N PRO A 11 -10.43 21.14 5.29
CA PRO A 11 -10.71 19.79 5.80
C PRO A 11 -12.19 19.60 6.22
N VAL A 12 -12.92 20.69 6.45
CA VAL A 12 -14.34 20.67 6.85
C VAL A 12 -15.28 20.29 5.70
N ARG A 13 -14.92 20.60 4.44
CA ARG A 13 -15.74 20.24 3.27
C ARG A 13 -15.67 18.76 2.90
N LEU A 14 -14.60 18.06 3.27
CA LEU A 14 -14.48 16.61 3.07
C LEU A 14 -15.44 15.82 3.98
N TRP A 15 -15.75 16.34 5.17
CA TRP A 15 -16.68 15.71 6.11
C TRP A 15 -18.13 15.72 5.65
N GLN A 16 -18.51 16.66 4.77
CA GLN A 16 -19.86 16.74 4.20
C GLN A 16 -20.10 15.71 3.08
N LEU A 17 -19.03 15.25 2.41
CA LEU A 17 -19.11 14.22 1.37
C LEU A 17 -19.14 12.78 1.93
N LEU A 18 -18.75 12.59 3.20
CA LEU A 18 -18.65 11.27 3.84
C LEU A 18 -19.86 10.89 4.71
N GLY A 19 -20.98 11.61 4.61
CA GLY A 19 -22.25 11.15 5.21
C GLY A 19 -22.28 11.12 6.75
N GLY A 20 -21.56 12.03 7.42
CA GLY A 20 -21.61 12.17 8.88
C GLY A 20 -22.90 12.84 9.35
N THR A 21 -23.88 12.04 9.79
CA THR A 21 -25.08 12.52 10.48
C THR A 21 -24.72 13.01 11.89
N PHE A 22 -24.48 14.32 12.05
CA PHE A 22 -24.42 14.95 13.36
C PHE A 22 -25.85 15.25 13.86
N TYR A 23 -26.38 14.37 14.70
CA TYR A 23 -27.59 14.62 15.48
C TYR A 23 -27.27 15.50 16.70
N PHE A 24 -27.25 16.82 16.52
CA PHE A 24 -27.31 17.77 17.64
C PHE A 24 -28.76 18.15 17.93
N ASN A 25 -29.35 17.52 18.96
CA ASN A 25 -30.65 17.88 19.51
C ASN A 25 -30.45 18.84 20.69
N THR A 26 -30.60 20.15 20.44
CA THR A 26 -30.69 21.16 21.50
C THR A 26 -32.14 21.22 21.97
N SER A 27 -32.44 20.64 23.13
CA SER A 27 -33.71 20.87 23.82
C SER A 27 -33.47 21.40 25.25
N ARG A 28 -33.81 22.69 25.40
CA ARG A 28 -34.28 23.40 26.61
C ARG A 28 -33.47 23.22 27.91
N LEU A 29 -32.55 24.14 28.13
CA LEU A 29 -32.23 24.62 29.48
C LEU A 29 -33.09 25.87 29.78
N LYS A 30 -34.23 25.69 30.46
CA LYS A 30 -34.93 26.79 31.15
C LYS A 30 -35.43 26.30 32.51
N GLN A 31 -34.48 26.30 33.44
CA GLN A 31 -34.61 26.71 34.85
C GLN A 31 -35.99 26.51 35.49
N LYS A 32 -36.10 25.49 36.34
CA LYS A 32 -37.09 25.47 37.42
C LYS A 32 -36.46 24.85 38.67
N ASN A 33 -36.28 25.68 39.69
CA ASN A 33 -36.04 25.25 41.07
C ASN A 33 -37.15 24.29 41.50
N LYS A 34 -36.78 23.09 41.99
CA LYS A 34 -37.52 22.39 43.04
C LYS A 34 -36.66 21.29 43.68
N GLU A 35 -36.36 21.54 44.96
CA GLU A 35 -36.39 20.59 46.07
C GLU A 35 -35.50 19.34 46.06
N LYS A 36 -34.65 19.29 47.10
CA LYS A 36 -34.15 18.10 47.78
C LYS A 36 -35.20 16.98 47.79
N ASP A 37 -34.88 15.78 47.30
CA ASP A 37 -35.08 14.53 48.05
C ASP A 37 -34.37 13.33 47.38
N LYS A 38 -33.84 12.46 48.24
CA LYS A 38 -33.39 11.07 48.00
C LYS A 38 -32.20 10.80 47.09
N SER A 39 -31.04 10.84 47.74
CA SER A 39 -30.09 9.72 47.73
C SER A 39 -30.83 8.36 47.79
N LYS A 40 -30.90 7.64 46.67
CA LYS A 40 -30.99 6.17 46.69
C LYS A 40 -29.59 5.66 46.36
N GLY A 41 -28.88 5.23 47.40
CA GLY A 41 -27.56 4.62 47.26
C GLY A 41 -27.64 3.39 46.37
N LYS A 42 -26.82 3.37 45.31
CA LYS A 42 -26.31 2.10 44.79
C LYS A 42 -25.45 1.49 45.89
N ALA A 43 -25.56 0.17 46.08
CA ALA A 43 -24.70 -0.52 47.04
C ALA A 43 -23.23 -0.33 46.59
N PRO A 44 -22.29 -0.05 47.51
CA PRO A 44 -20.88 0.16 47.17
C PRO A 44 -20.28 -1.04 46.40
N GLU A 45 -20.81 -2.25 46.59
CA GLU A 45 -20.41 -3.45 45.86
C GLU A 45 -20.77 -3.43 44.37
N GLU A 46 -21.94 -2.90 43.98
CA GLU A 46 -22.35 -2.80 42.56
C GLU A 46 -21.50 -1.77 41.80
N ASP A 47 -21.17 -0.65 42.45
CA ASP A 47 -20.29 0.38 41.88
C ASP A 47 -18.83 -0.11 41.76
N GLU A 48 -18.37 -0.99 42.67
CA GLU A 48 -17.06 -1.65 42.56
C GLU A 48 -17.01 -2.71 41.46
N GLU A 49 -18.06 -3.51 41.31
CA GLU A 49 -18.14 -4.50 40.23
C GLU A 49 -18.19 -3.85 38.85
N GLU A 50 -18.95 -2.76 38.70
CA GLU A 50 -18.98 -1.98 37.46
C GLU A 50 -17.59 -1.42 37.11
N ARG A 51 -16.82 -0.95 38.10
CA ARG A 51 -15.44 -0.48 37.89
C ARG A 51 -14.51 -1.60 37.43
N ARG A 52 -14.55 -2.76 38.09
CA ARG A 52 -13.72 -3.93 37.72
C ARG A 52 -14.06 -4.48 36.33
N ARG A 53 -15.33 -4.40 35.89
CA ARG A 53 -15.73 -4.75 34.52
C ARG A 53 -15.16 -3.76 33.50
N ARG A 54 -15.30 -2.46 33.73
CA ARG A 54 -14.73 -1.41 32.86
C ARG A 54 -13.21 -1.50 32.77
N GLU A 55 -12.51 -1.77 33.87
CA GLU A 55 -11.05 -1.94 33.86
C GLU A 55 -10.60 -3.14 33.02
N ARG A 56 -11.34 -4.26 33.05
CA ARG A 56 -11.06 -5.42 32.19
C ARG A 56 -11.34 -5.12 30.72
N ASP A 57 -12.43 -4.41 30.42
CA ASP A 57 -12.75 -3.98 29.06
C ASP A 57 -11.71 -3.00 28.51
N ASP A 58 -11.23 -2.07 29.35
CA ASP A 58 -10.16 -1.12 29.02
C ASP A 58 -8.80 -1.81 28.86
N GLN A 59 -8.53 -2.88 29.61
CA GLN A 59 -7.34 -3.71 29.43
C GLN A 59 -7.40 -4.45 28.09
N MET A 60 -8.50 -5.16 27.82
CA MET A 60 -8.70 -5.83 26.53
C MET A 60 -8.66 -4.85 25.36
N TYR A 61 -9.24 -3.67 25.51
CA TYR A 61 -9.22 -2.62 24.49
C TYR A 61 -7.79 -2.14 24.22
N ARG A 62 -7.00 -1.89 25.27
CA ARG A 62 -5.58 -1.52 25.15
C ARG A 62 -4.73 -2.62 24.54
N GLU A 63 -4.95 -3.88 24.90
CA GLU A 63 -4.22 -5.02 24.34
C GLU A 63 -4.57 -5.25 22.86
N ARG A 64 -5.85 -5.15 22.50
CA ARG A 64 -6.30 -5.20 21.10
C ARG A 64 -5.72 -4.07 20.30
N LEU A 65 -5.74 -2.84 20.82
CA LEU A 65 -5.11 -1.69 20.17
C LEU A 65 -3.60 -1.87 20.00
N ARG A 66 -2.90 -2.36 21.01
CA ARG A 66 -1.46 -2.65 20.95
C ARG A 66 -1.17 -3.69 19.88
N THR A 67 -1.97 -4.76 19.81
CA THR A 67 -1.83 -5.82 18.81
C THR A 67 -2.06 -5.28 17.40
N LEU A 68 -3.12 -4.50 17.21
CA LEU A 68 -3.41 -3.85 15.92
C LEU A 68 -2.30 -2.89 15.49
N LEU A 69 -1.73 -2.13 16.43
CA LEU A 69 -0.62 -1.23 16.17
C LEU A 69 0.63 -2.01 15.74
N VAL A 70 0.96 -3.10 16.43
CA VAL A 70 2.08 -3.99 16.04
C VAL A 70 1.85 -4.58 14.65
N ILE A 71 0.66 -5.11 14.36
CA ILE A 71 0.32 -5.63 13.03
C ILE A 71 0.45 -4.53 11.97
N ALA A 72 -0.07 -3.33 12.23
CA ALA A 72 0.02 -2.21 11.30
C ALA A 72 1.48 -1.80 11.04
N VAL A 73 2.33 -1.76 12.06
CA VAL A 73 3.77 -1.47 11.92
C VAL A 73 4.46 -2.57 11.12
N VAL A 74 4.22 -3.85 11.44
CA VAL A 74 4.81 -4.98 10.72
C VAL A 74 4.38 -4.96 9.25
N MET A 75 3.09 -4.78 8.95
CA MET A 75 2.57 -4.70 7.58
C MET A 75 3.13 -3.48 6.85
N SER A 76 3.27 -2.34 7.52
CA SER A 76 3.88 -1.14 6.95
C SER A 76 5.35 -1.37 6.60
N LEU A 77 6.12 -2.02 7.48
CA LEU A 77 7.52 -2.38 7.24
C LEU A 77 7.66 -3.41 6.10
N LEU A 78 6.82 -4.45 6.08
CA LEU A 78 6.80 -5.44 4.99
C LEU A 78 6.47 -4.80 3.64
N ASN A 79 5.52 -3.87 3.61
CA ASN A 79 5.18 -3.13 2.39
C ASN A 79 6.32 -2.19 1.96
N ALA A 80 7.00 -1.54 2.90
CA ALA A 80 8.18 -0.72 2.63
C ALA A 80 9.35 -1.55 2.07
N LEU A 81 9.52 -2.80 2.52
CA LEU A 81 10.50 -3.74 1.97
C LEU A 81 10.09 -4.28 0.59
N SER A 82 8.78 -4.32 0.30
CA SER A 82 8.23 -4.75 -0.99
C SER A 82 8.31 -3.67 -2.08
N THR A 83 9.07 -2.60 -1.84
CA THR A 83 9.18 -1.47 -2.76
C THR A 83 9.82 -1.91 -4.07
N SER A 84 9.10 -1.69 -5.17
CA SER A 84 9.67 -1.78 -6.51
C SER A 84 10.93 -0.91 -6.60
N GLY A 85 11.98 -1.39 -7.25
CA GLY A 85 13.31 -0.78 -7.31
C GLY A 85 13.37 0.58 -8.02
N GLY A 86 12.23 1.19 -8.30
CA GLY A 86 12.11 2.43 -9.06
C GLY A 86 12.17 2.18 -10.57
N SER A 87 12.22 3.29 -11.29
CA SER A 87 12.38 3.30 -12.75
C SER A 87 13.86 3.16 -13.14
N ILE A 88 14.17 2.36 -14.15
CA ILE A 88 15.52 2.17 -14.71
C ILE A 88 15.54 2.48 -16.21
N SER A 89 16.74 2.74 -16.73
CA SER A 89 16.97 2.88 -18.17
C SER A 89 17.30 1.53 -18.84
N TRP A 90 17.17 1.47 -20.17
CA TRP A 90 17.63 0.33 -20.97
C TRP A 90 19.12 0.04 -20.78
N ASN A 91 19.93 1.09 -20.74
CA ASN A 91 21.37 0.95 -20.58
C ASN A 91 21.73 0.29 -19.23
N ASP A 92 21.10 0.75 -18.15
CA ASP A 92 21.31 0.17 -16.81
C ASP A 92 20.81 -1.27 -16.75
N PHE A 93 19.65 -1.55 -17.35
CA PHE A 93 19.15 -2.91 -17.46
C PHE A 93 20.17 -3.85 -18.12
N VAL A 94 20.73 -3.47 -19.28
CA VAL A 94 21.68 -4.31 -20.02
C VAL A 94 23.00 -4.48 -19.26
N HIS A 95 23.63 -3.39 -18.82
CA HIS A 95 24.98 -3.44 -18.26
C HIS A 95 25.02 -3.83 -16.77
N GLU A 96 24.02 -3.42 -15.99
CA GLU A 96 24.03 -3.59 -14.54
C GLU A 96 23.21 -4.78 -14.06
N MET A 97 22.34 -5.34 -14.91
CA MET A 97 21.49 -6.47 -14.54
C MET A 97 21.67 -7.66 -15.47
N LEU A 98 21.43 -7.47 -16.78
CA LEU A 98 21.45 -8.56 -17.76
C LEU A 98 22.86 -9.14 -17.93
N ALA A 99 23.87 -8.29 -18.17
CA ALA A 99 25.26 -8.70 -18.33
C ALA A 99 25.86 -9.37 -17.08
N LYS A 100 25.27 -9.12 -15.91
CA LYS A 100 25.68 -9.72 -14.63
C LYS A 100 24.94 -11.02 -14.30
N GLY A 101 23.96 -11.42 -15.13
CA GLY A 101 23.14 -12.61 -14.89
C GLY A 101 22.16 -12.46 -13.72
N GLU A 102 21.85 -11.23 -13.31
CA GLU A 102 21.02 -10.96 -12.13
C GLU A 102 19.51 -10.99 -12.44
N VAL A 103 19.16 -11.02 -13.71
CA VAL A 103 17.77 -10.99 -14.18
C VAL A 103 17.17 -12.38 -14.15
N GLN A 104 16.06 -12.55 -13.44
CA GLN A 104 15.31 -13.80 -13.39
C GLN A 104 14.29 -13.90 -14.52
N ARG A 105 13.54 -12.83 -14.77
CA ARG A 105 12.48 -12.78 -15.79
C ARG A 105 12.10 -11.35 -16.13
N VAL A 106 11.50 -11.15 -17.30
CA VAL A 106 10.90 -9.88 -17.68
C VAL A 106 9.42 -10.05 -17.97
N GLN A 107 8.66 -9.02 -17.63
CA GLN A 107 7.22 -8.97 -17.87
C GLN A 107 6.87 -7.68 -18.60
N VAL A 108 6.37 -7.82 -19.81
CA VAL A 108 5.96 -6.73 -20.68
C VAL A 108 4.51 -6.36 -20.35
N VAL A 109 4.24 -5.07 -20.14
CA VAL A 109 2.90 -4.50 -19.92
C VAL A 109 2.60 -3.53 -21.07
N PRO A 110 2.09 -4.04 -22.22
CA PRO A 110 1.92 -3.27 -23.43
C PRO A 110 1.00 -2.06 -23.25
N GLU A 111 -0.01 -2.13 -22.37
CA GLU A 111 -0.96 -1.03 -22.18
C GLU A 111 -0.33 0.23 -21.57
N SER A 112 0.87 0.12 -21.01
CA SER A 112 1.57 1.22 -20.34
C SER A 112 2.97 1.49 -20.89
N ASP A 113 3.40 0.77 -21.93
CA ASP A 113 4.76 0.82 -22.45
C ASP A 113 5.84 0.59 -21.37
N VAL A 114 5.51 -0.24 -20.36
CA VAL A 114 6.38 -0.57 -19.24
C VAL A 114 6.79 -2.03 -19.29
N VAL A 115 8.07 -2.27 -18.99
CA VAL A 115 8.60 -3.59 -18.70
C VAL A 115 8.95 -3.67 -17.23
N GLU A 116 8.42 -4.70 -16.56
CA GLU A 116 8.80 -5.07 -15.21
C GLU A 116 9.94 -6.08 -15.27
N VAL A 117 11.09 -5.74 -14.68
CA VAL A 117 12.29 -6.58 -14.62
C VAL A 117 12.36 -7.20 -13.24
N TYR A 118 12.35 -8.52 -13.15
CA TYR A 118 12.47 -9.26 -11.90
C TYR A 118 13.88 -9.83 -11.77
N LEU A 119 14.48 -9.67 -10.59
CA LEU A 119 15.84 -10.11 -10.30
C LEU A 119 15.86 -11.39 -9.45
N HIS A 120 16.98 -12.10 -9.50
CA HIS A 120 17.23 -13.21 -8.58
C HIS A 120 17.32 -12.73 -7.12
N PRO A 121 16.91 -13.55 -6.14
CA PRO A 121 17.12 -13.24 -4.73
C PRO A 121 18.60 -13.05 -4.43
N GLY A 122 18.96 -11.91 -3.83
CA GLY A 122 20.35 -11.58 -3.50
C GLY A 122 21.11 -10.83 -4.60
N ALA A 123 20.43 -10.41 -5.68
CA ALA A 123 21.05 -9.70 -6.79
C ALA A 123 21.82 -8.43 -6.38
N VAL A 124 22.98 -8.23 -7.00
CA VAL A 124 23.86 -7.09 -6.75
C VAL A 124 23.82 -6.13 -7.94
N VAL A 125 22.99 -5.10 -7.83
CA VAL A 125 22.87 -4.05 -8.85
C VAL A 125 23.59 -2.78 -8.39
N PHE A 126 24.43 -2.20 -9.25
CA PHE A 126 25.27 -1.04 -8.92
C PHE A 126 26.24 -1.29 -7.76
N GLY A 127 26.77 -2.51 -7.65
CA GLY A 127 27.79 -2.87 -6.65
C GLY A 127 27.27 -2.91 -5.21
N ARG A 128 25.95 -2.91 -5.00
CA ARG A 128 25.33 -3.07 -3.68
C ARG A 128 24.22 -4.12 -3.75
N PRO A 129 24.06 -4.97 -2.73
CA PRO A 129 22.90 -5.85 -2.65
C PRO A 129 21.62 -5.02 -2.65
N ARG A 130 20.70 -5.31 -3.57
CA ARG A 130 19.42 -4.62 -3.64
C ARG A 130 18.34 -5.47 -2.97
N LEU A 131 17.58 -4.83 -2.08
CA LEU A 131 16.40 -5.44 -1.46
C LEU A 131 15.21 -5.47 -2.45
N ALA A 132 15.19 -4.54 -3.40
CA ALA A 132 14.15 -4.48 -4.41
C ALA A 132 14.44 -5.51 -5.52
N LEU A 133 13.54 -6.48 -5.66
CA LEU A 133 13.65 -7.57 -6.64
C LEU A 133 12.86 -7.30 -7.93
N MET A 134 12.23 -6.13 -8.07
CA MET A 134 11.44 -5.78 -9.25
C MET A 134 11.64 -4.32 -9.63
N TYR A 135 12.16 -4.05 -10.81
CA TYR A 135 12.32 -2.71 -11.38
C TYR A 135 11.33 -2.47 -12.51
N ARG A 136 11.10 -1.20 -12.84
CA ARG A 136 10.26 -0.81 -13.98
C ARG A 136 11.08 -0.05 -15.00
N MET A 137 10.88 -0.32 -16.27
CA MET A 137 11.56 0.38 -17.35
C MET A 137 10.52 0.84 -18.36
N GLN A 138 10.56 2.12 -18.73
CA GLN A 138 9.72 2.63 -19.80
C GLN A 138 10.41 2.41 -21.14
N VAL A 139 9.67 1.90 -22.12
CA VAL A 139 10.21 1.53 -23.43
C VAL A 139 9.50 2.35 -24.51
N ALA A 140 10.28 2.96 -25.41
CA ALA A 140 9.71 3.82 -26.46
C ALA A 140 8.87 3.06 -27.50
N ASN A 141 9.24 1.81 -27.80
CA ASN A 141 8.50 0.93 -28.69
C ASN A 141 8.48 -0.45 -28.06
N ILE A 142 7.36 -0.77 -27.40
CA ILE A 142 7.20 -2.01 -26.63
C ILE A 142 7.14 -3.25 -27.54
N ASP A 143 6.62 -3.11 -28.77
CA ASP A 143 6.51 -4.22 -29.73
C ASP A 143 7.90 -4.74 -30.15
N LYS A 144 8.90 -3.85 -30.19
CA LYS A 144 10.29 -4.19 -30.50
C LYS A 144 11.14 -4.52 -29.28
N PHE A 145 10.56 -4.54 -28.08
CA PHE A 145 11.31 -4.83 -26.86
C PHE A 145 11.95 -6.22 -26.91
N GLU A 146 11.18 -7.24 -27.27
CA GLU A 146 11.68 -8.62 -27.27
C GLU A 146 12.79 -8.82 -28.29
N GLU A 147 12.65 -8.26 -29.50
CA GLU A 147 13.71 -8.26 -30.51
C GLU A 147 15.00 -7.62 -29.98
N LYS A 148 14.90 -6.46 -29.33
CA LYS A 148 16.04 -5.78 -28.70
C LYS A 148 16.66 -6.59 -27.57
N LEU A 149 15.84 -7.28 -26.77
CA LEU A 149 16.34 -8.14 -25.71
C LEU A 149 17.14 -9.31 -26.30
N ARG A 150 16.61 -9.98 -27.33
CA ARG A 150 17.34 -11.08 -27.99
C ARG A 150 18.66 -10.61 -28.60
N ALA A 151 18.67 -9.45 -29.26
CA ALA A 151 19.90 -8.89 -29.79
C ALA A 151 20.95 -8.60 -28.70
N ALA A 152 20.52 -8.07 -27.54
CA ALA A 152 21.41 -7.84 -26.41
C ALA A 152 21.90 -9.15 -25.76
N GLU A 153 21.03 -10.17 -25.65
CA GLU A 153 21.42 -11.51 -25.17
C GLU A 153 22.46 -12.15 -26.10
N ASP A 154 22.28 -12.01 -27.42
CA ASP A 154 23.21 -12.53 -28.42
C ASP A 154 24.56 -11.79 -28.38
N GLU A 155 24.56 -10.46 -28.19
CA GLU A 155 25.78 -9.65 -28.00
C GLU A 155 26.54 -10.03 -26.72
N LEU A 156 25.80 -10.36 -25.66
CA LEU A 156 26.35 -10.86 -24.40
C LEU A 156 26.70 -12.36 -24.45
N ASN A 157 26.50 -13.01 -25.59
CA ASN A 157 26.79 -14.41 -25.82
C ASN A 157 26.08 -15.35 -24.81
N ILE A 158 24.84 -15.02 -24.46
CA ILE A 158 23.99 -15.81 -23.57
C ILE A 158 23.41 -17.00 -24.35
N GLU A 159 23.63 -18.22 -23.84
CA GLU A 159 23.13 -19.43 -24.47
C GLU A 159 21.59 -19.49 -24.45
N ALA A 160 21.00 -20.18 -25.44
CA ALA A 160 19.53 -20.31 -25.54
C ALA A 160 18.85 -20.86 -24.28
N LYS A 161 19.56 -21.67 -23.48
CA LYS A 161 19.07 -22.25 -22.22
C LYS A 161 19.04 -21.24 -21.07
N ASP A 162 19.89 -20.23 -21.12
CA ASP A 162 20.07 -19.19 -20.09
C ASP A 162 19.37 -17.88 -20.48
N ARG A 163 18.65 -17.89 -21.61
CA ARG A 163 17.86 -16.75 -22.08
C ARG A 163 16.76 -16.39 -21.09
N ILE A 164 16.53 -15.10 -20.94
CA ILE A 164 15.57 -14.57 -19.99
C ILE A 164 14.15 -14.87 -20.48
N PRO A 165 13.28 -15.47 -19.64
CA PRO A 165 11.89 -15.69 -19.98
C PRO A 165 11.14 -14.36 -20.03
N VAL A 166 10.37 -14.18 -21.12
CA VAL A 166 9.53 -13.00 -21.38
C VAL A 166 8.07 -13.40 -21.19
N SER A 167 7.33 -12.62 -20.42
CA SER A 167 5.89 -12.82 -20.19
C SER A 167 5.12 -11.55 -20.51
N TYR A 168 3.92 -11.67 -21.08
CA TYR A 168 3.08 -10.52 -21.41
C TYR A 168 1.91 -10.45 -20.44
N LYS A 169 1.85 -9.37 -19.66
CA LYS A 169 0.74 -9.11 -18.74
C LYS A 169 -0.14 -8.03 -19.33
N ARG A 170 -1.32 -8.43 -19.78
CA ARG A 170 -2.36 -7.47 -20.13
C ARG A 170 -3.05 -6.98 -18.87
N THR A 171 -3.07 -5.68 -18.65
CA THR A 171 -3.86 -5.10 -17.56
C THR A 171 -5.34 -5.14 -17.96
N GLY A 172 -5.96 -6.31 -17.83
CA GLY A 172 -7.37 -6.50 -18.14
C GLY A 172 -8.26 -5.66 -17.23
N PHE A 173 -9.12 -4.85 -17.82
CA PHE A 173 -10.17 -4.04 -17.18
C PHE A 173 -11.23 -4.88 -16.42
N PHE A 174 -11.06 -6.20 -16.29
CA PHE A 174 -12.06 -7.14 -15.79
C PHE A 174 -12.17 -7.25 -14.26
N GLY A 175 -11.39 -6.49 -13.49
CA GLY A 175 -11.49 -6.46 -12.03
C GLY A 175 -12.62 -5.58 -11.46
N LYS A 176 -13.31 -4.78 -12.30
CA LYS A 176 -14.28 -3.76 -11.83
C LYS A 176 -15.74 -4.01 -12.21
N LEU A 177 -16.07 -5.18 -12.77
CA LEU A 177 -17.44 -5.54 -13.16
C LEU A 177 -17.81 -6.92 -12.60
N ILE A 178 -17.81 -7.03 -11.26
CA ILE A 178 -18.72 -7.94 -10.57
C ILE A 178 -19.66 -7.03 -9.78
N LEU A 179 -20.73 -6.57 -10.44
CA LEU A 179 -21.94 -6.12 -9.76
C LEU A 179 -22.90 -7.32 -9.75
N PRO A 180 -23.45 -7.70 -8.59
CA PRO A 180 -24.43 -8.78 -8.49
C PRO A 180 -25.73 -8.40 -9.19
N ALA A 181 -26.37 -9.45 -9.71
CA ALA A 181 -27.66 -9.57 -10.40
C ALA A 181 -28.66 -8.41 -10.30
#